data_AF-A0A4R1AN75-F1
#
_entry.id   AF-A0A4R1AN75-F1
#
_cell.length_a   1.000
_cell.length_b   1.000
_cell.length_c   1.000
_cell.angle_alpha   90.00
_cell.angle_beta   90.00
_cell.angle_gamma   90.00
#
_symmetry.space_group_name_H-M   'P 1'
#
loop_
_entity.id
_entity.type
_entity.pdbx_description
1 polymer ?
#
loop_
_entity_poly.entity_id
_entity_poly.type
_entity_poly.pdbx_seq_one_letter_code
_entity_poly.pdbx_strand_id
1 'polypeptide(L)'
;MSEKVKLARYRNTSYFVRYDADGSNRQYTWNGSKNGKAEIKEVPREVVDWLQMSTICFDRGELVIVEDNETSKEVKDGIVELDTYQNNTHSQEEIEKLLTGNINKMKAELKKITVDSEKQFVIEVATSLKDELTKGKLDFISEWMGVDSSILFD
;
A
#
# COMPACT_ATOMS: atom_id res chain seq x y z
N MET A 1 -16.77 21.15 -13.94
CA MET A 1 -16.58 20.24 -12.80
C MET A 1 -15.09 19.95 -12.71
N SER A 2 -14.48 20.07 -11.54
CA SER A 2 -13.10 19.62 -11.35
C SER A 2 -13.06 18.11 -11.56
N GLU A 3 -12.15 17.66 -12.42
CA GLU A 3 -11.88 16.24 -12.62
C GLU A 3 -11.49 15.61 -11.27
N LYS A 4 -11.98 14.40 -11.01
CA LYS A 4 -11.75 13.69 -9.74
C LYS A 4 -11.07 12.36 -10.02
N VAL A 5 -10.25 11.93 -9.06
CA VAL A 5 -9.52 10.67 -9.09
C VAL A 5 -9.79 9.93 -7.78
N LYS A 6 -10.00 8.63 -7.86
CA LYS A 6 -10.11 7.78 -6.66
C LYS A 6 -8.74 7.33 -6.17
N LEU A 7 -8.44 7.70 -4.93
CA LEU A 7 -7.28 7.24 -4.18
C LEU A 7 -7.70 6.30 -3.06
N ALA A 8 -7.08 5.13 -2.99
CA ALA A 8 -7.30 4.14 -1.97
C ALA A 8 -6.14 4.05 -0.99
N ARG A 9 -6.45 3.74 0.27
CA ARG A 9 -5.48 3.34 1.29
C ARG A 9 -5.66 1.85 1.58
N TYR A 10 -4.69 1.05 1.13
CA TYR A 10 -4.71 -0.41 1.30
C TYR A 10 -4.19 -0.86 2.67
N ARG A 11 -3.19 -0.16 3.24
CA ARG A 11 -2.64 -0.50 4.55
C ARG A 11 -3.62 -0.16 5.67
N ASN A 12 -3.50 -0.83 6.82
CA ASN A 12 -4.39 -0.63 7.97
C ASN A 12 -4.16 0.70 8.70
N THR A 13 -2.98 1.31 8.53
CA THR A 13 -2.65 2.60 9.14
C THR A 13 -3.25 3.76 8.36
N SER A 14 -3.67 4.80 9.08
CA SER A 14 -4.18 6.01 8.46
C SER A 14 -3.06 6.79 7.76
N TYR A 15 -3.41 7.44 6.65
CA TYR A 15 -2.57 8.40 5.94
C TYR A 15 -3.26 9.76 5.95
N PHE A 16 -2.55 10.83 6.25
CA PHE A 16 -3.12 12.18 6.19
C PHE A 16 -2.10 13.18 5.66
N VAL A 17 -2.61 14.18 4.96
CA VAL A 17 -1.81 15.29 4.42
C VAL A 17 -2.56 16.59 4.63
N ARG A 18 -1.80 17.67 4.85
CA ARG A 18 -2.32 19.03 4.86
C ARG A 18 -2.05 19.65 3.49
N TYR A 19 -3.11 19.83 2.72
CA TYR A 19 -3.07 20.51 1.44
C TYR A 19 -2.95 22.02 1.67
N ASP A 20 -1.98 22.65 1.02
CA ASP A 20 -1.62 24.06 1.21
C ASP A 20 -1.47 24.86 -0.10
N ALA A 21 -1.80 24.27 -1.25
CA ALA A 21 -1.51 24.87 -2.56
C ALA A 21 -2.38 26.07 -2.95
N ASP A 22 -3.59 26.20 -2.38
CA ASP A 22 -4.56 27.26 -2.70
C ASP A 22 -4.74 28.29 -1.56
N GLY A 23 -3.82 28.28 -0.58
CA GLY A 23 -3.95 29.07 0.65
C GLY A 23 -5.06 28.57 1.60
N SER A 24 -5.79 27.52 1.23
CA SER A 24 -6.65 26.79 2.15
C SER A 24 -5.82 25.82 2.98
N ASN A 25 -6.16 25.65 4.25
CA ASN A 25 -5.51 24.68 5.15
C ASN A 25 -6.39 23.45 5.29
N ARG A 26 -6.68 22.78 4.17
CA ARG A 26 -7.53 21.58 4.16
C ARG A 26 -6.70 20.35 4.52
N GLN A 27 -7.24 19.50 5.38
CA GLN A 27 -6.63 18.20 5.68
C GLN A 27 -7.38 17.11 4.93
N TYR A 28 -6.63 16.28 4.21
CA TYR A 28 -7.13 15.04 3.64
C TYR A 28 -6.63 13.88 4.49
N THR A 29 -7.55 13.00 4.90
CA THR A 29 -7.23 11.82 5.71
C THR A 29 -7.81 10.60 5.02
N TRP A 30 -7.10 9.48 5.02
CA TRP A 30 -7.57 8.13 4.73
C TRP A 30 -7.31 7.31 5.99
N ASN A 31 -8.32 6.73 6.60
CA ASN A 31 -8.23 6.08 7.92
C ASN A 31 -7.55 4.70 7.89
N GLY A 32 -7.22 4.16 6.72
CA GLY A 32 -6.65 2.82 6.58
C GLY A 32 -7.69 1.76 6.22
N SER A 33 -7.23 0.61 5.75
CA SER A 33 -8.07 -0.56 5.51
C SER A 33 -8.63 -1.09 6.83
N LYS A 34 -9.90 -1.51 6.80
CA LYS A 34 -10.56 -2.17 7.93
C LYS A 34 -11.30 -3.40 7.42
N ASN A 35 -11.07 -4.54 8.07
CA ASN A 35 -11.70 -5.83 7.73
C ASN A 35 -11.53 -6.18 6.23
N GLY A 36 -10.32 -6.04 5.68
CA GLY A 36 -10.04 -6.33 4.27
C GLY A 36 -10.53 -5.28 3.27
N LYS A 37 -11.21 -4.21 3.73
CA LYS A 37 -11.73 -3.17 2.84
C LYS A 37 -10.89 -1.91 2.93
N ALA A 38 -10.24 -1.58 1.82
CA ALA A 38 -9.54 -0.33 1.64
C ALA A 38 -10.46 0.88 1.76
N GLU A 39 -9.95 1.97 2.35
CA GLU A 39 -10.65 3.25 2.30
C GLU A 39 -10.36 3.94 0.97
N ILE A 40 -11.42 4.24 0.22
CA ILE A 40 -11.34 4.90 -1.08
C ILE A 40 -11.97 6.29 -0.97
N LYS A 41 -11.27 7.31 -1.46
CA LYS A 41 -11.80 8.68 -1.56
C LYS A 41 -11.62 9.21 -2.96
N GLU A 42 -12.65 9.89 -3.44
CA GLU A 42 -12.56 10.76 -4.60
C GLU A 42 -11.98 12.11 -4.18
N VAL A 43 -10.87 12.48 -4.79
CA VAL A 43 -10.23 13.78 -4.60
C VAL A 43 -10.13 14.53 -5.92
N PRO A 44 -10.17 15.87 -5.91
CA PRO A 44 -9.89 16.66 -7.11
C PRO A 44 -8.51 16.34 -7.71
N ARG A 45 -8.38 16.40 -9.04
CA ARG A 45 -7.11 16.17 -9.76
C ARG A 45 -5.98 17.05 -9.24
N GLU A 46 -6.26 18.33 -8.94
CA GLU A 46 -5.30 19.27 -8.33
C GLU A 46 -4.67 18.76 -7.02
N VAL A 47 -5.41 17.99 -6.21
CA VAL A 47 -4.90 17.40 -4.98
C VAL A 47 -3.95 16.25 -5.30
N VAL A 48 -4.24 15.48 -6.34
CA VAL A 48 -3.38 14.39 -6.81
C VAL A 48 -2.07 14.93 -7.36
N ASP A 49 -2.14 15.97 -8.20
CA ASP A 49 -0.96 16.61 -8.76
C ASP A 49 -0.09 17.21 -7.63
N TRP A 50 -0.71 17.87 -6.65
CA TRP A 50 0.01 18.36 -5.48
C TRP A 50 0.63 17.23 -4.65
N LEU A 51 -0.09 16.12 -4.44
CA LEU A 51 0.43 14.94 -3.74
C LEU A 51 1.68 14.39 -4.43
N GLN A 52 1.66 14.33 -5.76
CA GLN A 52 2.77 13.85 -6.58
C GLN A 52 3.97 14.80 -6.58
N MET A 53 3.73 16.12 -6.55
CA MET A 53 4.80 17.12 -6.57
C MET A 53 5.40 17.40 -5.18
N SER A 54 4.59 17.32 -4.13
CA SER A 54 4.92 17.86 -2.80
C SER A 54 5.11 16.79 -1.74
N THR A 55 4.81 15.53 -2.07
CA THR A 55 4.92 14.40 -1.14
C THR A 55 5.54 13.19 -1.82
N ILE A 56 5.91 12.20 -1.01
CA ILE A 56 6.43 10.90 -1.47
C ILE A 56 5.36 9.80 -1.41
N CYS A 57 4.07 10.18 -1.42
CA CYS A 57 2.98 9.24 -1.15
C CYS A 57 2.88 8.14 -2.19
N PHE A 58 3.06 8.47 -3.46
CA PHE A 58 3.02 7.50 -4.54
C PHE A 58 4.33 6.71 -4.61
N ASP A 59 5.49 7.35 -4.43
CA ASP A 59 6.77 6.62 -4.39
C ASP A 59 6.80 5.54 -3.29
N ARG A 60 6.15 5.79 -2.15
CA ARG A 60 6.06 4.85 -1.02
C ARG A 60 4.84 3.93 -1.06
N GLY A 61 4.00 4.02 -2.09
CA GLY A 61 2.75 3.25 -2.16
C GLY A 61 1.77 3.55 -1.02
N GLU A 62 1.82 4.75 -0.43
CA GLU A 62 0.92 5.11 0.66
C GLU A 62 -0.53 5.29 0.18
N LEU A 63 -0.72 5.75 -1.05
CA LEU A 63 -2.03 5.87 -1.70
C LEU A 63 -2.00 5.19 -3.07
N VAL A 64 -3.09 4.53 -3.43
CA VAL A 64 -3.21 3.76 -4.68
C VAL A 64 -4.26 4.39 -5.58
N ILE A 65 -3.90 4.61 -6.84
CA ILE A 65 -4.82 5.10 -7.87
C ILE A 65 -5.64 3.90 -8.39
N VAL A 66 -6.92 3.82 -7.98
CA VAL A 66 -7.77 2.63 -8.20
C VAL A 66 -8.57 2.67 -9.51
N GLU A 67 -8.59 3.79 -10.21
CA GLU A 67 -9.28 3.91 -11.48
C GLU A 67 -8.39 3.45 -12.64
N ASP A 68 -9.02 2.88 -13.67
CA ASP A 68 -8.41 2.58 -14.96
C ASP A 68 -9.13 3.40 -16.04
N ASN A 69 -8.77 4.68 -16.12
CA ASN A 69 -9.24 5.62 -17.12
C ASN A 69 -8.03 6.42 -17.66
N GLU A 70 -8.25 7.26 -18.66
CA GLU A 70 -7.18 8.05 -19.28
C GLU A 70 -6.47 8.95 -18.24
N THR A 71 -7.24 9.63 -17.41
CA THR A 71 -6.76 10.47 -16.30
C THR A 71 -5.85 9.70 -15.33
N SER A 72 -6.23 8.50 -14.93
CA SER A 72 -5.46 7.72 -13.97
C SER A 72 -4.16 7.16 -14.57
N LYS A 73 -4.15 6.91 -15.88
CA LYS A 73 -2.92 6.54 -16.62
C LYS A 73 -1.94 7.69 -16.65
N GLU A 74 -2.40 8.90 -16.99
CA GLU A 74 -1.54 10.10 -16.97
C GLU A 74 -0.89 10.33 -15.60
N VAL A 75 -1.66 10.16 -14.51
CA VAL A 75 -1.11 10.29 -13.15
C VAL A 75 -0.05 9.21 -12.89
N LYS A 76 -0.34 7.95 -13.25
CA LYS A 76 0.60 6.83 -13.06
C LYS A 76 1.89 7.03 -13.87
N ASP A 77 1.79 7.55 -15.09
CA ASP A 77 2.93 7.81 -15.98
C ASP A 77 3.86 8.90 -15.42
N GLY A 78 3.36 9.77 -14.54
CA GLY A 78 4.18 10.78 -13.88
C GLY A 78 4.84 10.31 -12.57
N ILE A 79 4.60 9.08 -12.11
CA ILE A 79 5.27 8.54 -10.91
C ILE A 79 6.72 8.23 -11.27
N VAL A 80 7.66 8.87 -10.56
CA VAL A 80 9.10 8.78 -10.85
C VAL A 80 9.61 7.34 -10.70
N GLU A 81 9.22 6.67 -9.62
CA GLU A 81 9.66 5.31 -9.30
C GLU A 81 8.48 4.33 -9.43
N LEU A 82 7.95 4.17 -10.66
CA LEU A 82 6.76 3.35 -10.93
C LEU A 82 6.90 1.90 -10.43
N ASP A 83 8.07 1.28 -10.61
CA ASP A 83 8.35 -0.07 -10.12
C ASP A 83 8.28 -0.13 -8.59
N THR A 84 8.82 0.88 -7.91
CA THR A 84 8.74 0.98 -6.44
C THR A 84 7.29 1.15 -6.00
N TYR A 85 6.53 2.01 -6.66
CA TYR A 85 5.09 2.16 -6.40
C TYR A 85 4.38 0.82 -6.51
N GLN A 86 4.49 0.14 -7.66
CA GLN A 86 3.79 -1.13 -7.90
C GLN A 86 4.19 -2.22 -6.90
N ASN A 87 5.48 -2.33 -6.58
CA ASN A 87 5.98 -3.31 -5.61
C ASN A 87 5.59 -2.99 -4.16
N ASN A 88 4.98 -1.84 -3.87
CA ASN A 88 4.61 -1.46 -2.50
C ASN A 88 3.13 -1.05 -2.38
N THR A 89 2.27 -1.44 -3.33
CA THR A 89 0.84 -1.16 -3.33
C THR A 89 -0.04 -2.40 -3.39
N HIS A 90 0.27 -3.42 -2.59
CA HIS A 90 -0.54 -4.63 -2.57
C HIS A 90 -1.79 -4.40 -1.73
N SER A 91 -2.94 -4.81 -2.25
CA SER A 91 -4.15 -4.96 -1.47
C SER A 91 -4.03 -6.13 -0.50
N GLN A 92 -4.88 -6.16 0.53
CA GLN A 92 -4.94 -7.29 1.46
C GLN A 92 -5.17 -8.60 0.70
N GLU A 93 -6.12 -8.65 -0.24
CA GLU A 93 -6.42 -9.86 -1.02
C GLU A 93 -5.21 -10.35 -1.85
N GLU A 94 -4.40 -9.43 -2.39
CA GLU A 94 -3.19 -9.79 -3.14
C GLU A 94 -2.13 -10.38 -2.21
N ILE A 95 -1.97 -9.81 -1.01
CA ILE A 95 -1.07 -10.36 0.02
C ILE A 95 -1.55 -11.74 0.47
N GLU A 96 -2.84 -11.91 0.76
CA GLU A 96 -3.41 -13.21 1.16
C GLU A 96 -3.16 -14.28 0.09
N LYS A 97 -3.42 -13.96 -1.19
CA LYS A 97 -3.13 -14.86 -2.33
C LYS A 97 -1.64 -15.17 -2.45
N LEU A 98 -0.78 -14.17 -2.22
CA LEU A 98 0.67 -14.35 -2.27
C LEU A 98 1.17 -15.29 -1.17
N LEU A 99 0.71 -15.07 0.06
CA LEU A 99 1.12 -15.80 1.26
C LEU A 99 0.58 -17.24 1.25
N THR A 100 -0.64 -17.47 0.81
CA THR A 100 -1.25 -18.81 0.73
C THR A 100 -0.75 -19.60 -0.50
N GLY A 101 -0.23 -18.93 -1.51
CA GLY A 101 0.25 -19.53 -2.76
C GLY A 101 1.61 -20.24 -2.69
N ASN A 102 2.31 -20.28 -3.83
CA ASN A 102 3.60 -20.97 -3.97
C ASN A 102 4.73 -20.24 -3.21
N ILE A 103 5.49 -20.97 -2.39
CA ILE A 103 6.55 -20.40 -1.54
C ILE A 103 7.67 -19.71 -2.33
N ASN A 104 8.09 -20.22 -3.49
CA ASN A 104 9.17 -19.59 -4.26
C ASN A 104 8.71 -18.27 -4.86
N LYS A 105 7.46 -18.21 -5.35
CA LYS A 105 6.84 -16.98 -5.83
C LYS A 105 6.68 -15.97 -4.68
N MET A 106 6.17 -16.42 -3.53
CA MET A 106 6.06 -15.60 -2.31
C MET A 106 7.40 -14.95 -1.95
N LYS A 107 8.47 -15.75 -1.85
CA LYS A 107 9.82 -15.24 -1.55
C LYS A 107 10.33 -14.23 -2.58
N ALA A 108 10.06 -14.46 -3.86
CA ALA A 108 10.50 -13.58 -4.93
C ALA A 108 9.77 -12.22 -4.90
N GLU A 109 8.44 -12.22 -4.70
CA GLU A 109 7.66 -11.00 -4.64
C GLU A 109 7.92 -10.20 -3.36
N LEU A 110 7.99 -10.85 -2.19
CA LEU A 110 8.27 -10.17 -0.93
C LEU A 110 9.64 -9.47 -0.93
N LYS A 111 10.63 -9.99 -1.66
CA LYS A 111 11.94 -9.35 -1.81
C LYS A 111 11.92 -8.06 -2.64
N LYS A 112 10.88 -7.82 -3.43
CA LYS A 112 10.71 -6.58 -4.20
C LYS A 112 10.14 -5.44 -3.34
N ILE A 113 9.49 -5.76 -2.23
CA ILE A 113 8.94 -4.79 -1.30
C ILE A 113 10.11 -4.11 -0.56
N THR A 114 10.21 -2.79 -0.75
CA THR A 114 11.30 -1.97 -0.20
C THR A 114 10.83 -1.03 0.91
N VAL A 115 9.52 -0.80 1.02
CA VAL A 115 8.94 0.16 1.97
C VAL A 115 8.53 -0.55 3.25
N ASP A 116 9.06 -0.11 4.39
CA ASP A 116 8.82 -0.76 5.68
C ASP A 116 7.35 -0.76 6.12
N SER A 117 6.58 0.29 5.78
CA SER A 117 5.13 0.30 6.06
C SER A 117 4.35 -0.73 5.26
N GLU A 118 4.81 -1.09 4.05
CA GLU A 118 4.26 -2.22 3.28
C GLU A 118 4.64 -3.55 3.92
N LYS A 119 5.92 -3.70 4.32
CA LYS A 119 6.36 -4.92 5.00
C LYS A 119 5.56 -5.19 6.26
N GLN A 120 5.33 -4.14 7.05
CA GLN A 120 4.50 -4.24 8.25
C GLN A 120 3.07 -4.66 7.93
N PHE A 121 2.50 -4.13 6.84
CA PHE A 121 1.17 -4.54 6.39
C PHE A 121 1.13 -6.02 5.97
N VAL A 122 2.16 -6.52 5.27
CA VAL A 122 2.30 -7.96 4.97
C VAL A 122 2.31 -8.79 6.24
N ILE A 123 3.01 -8.35 7.29
CA ILE A 123 3.03 -9.04 8.59
C ILE A 123 1.65 -9.07 9.24
N GLU A 124 0.95 -7.94 9.27
CA GLU A 124 -0.40 -7.89 9.84
C GLU A 124 -1.34 -8.90 9.16
N VAL A 125 -1.27 -9.01 7.83
CA VAL A 125 -2.02 -10.01 7.07
C VAL A 125 -1.53 -11.43 7.37
N ALA A 126 -0.21 -11.66 7.40
CA ALA A 126 0.37 -12.96 7.72
C ALA A 126 -0.01 -13.47 9.12
N THR A 127 -0.01 -12.59 10.11
CA THR A 127 -0.43 -12.90 11.49
C THR A 127 -1.91 -13.27 11.53
N SER A 128 -2.77 -12.60 10.75
CA SER A 128 -4.19 -12.95 10.64
C SER A 128 -4.43 -14.32 10.00
N LEU A 129 -3.50 -14.78 9.17
CA LEU A 129 -3.55 -16.06 8.45
C LEU A 129 -2.62 -17.14 9.06
N LYS A 130 -2.07 -16.91 10.26
CA LYS A 130 -0.96 -17.74 10.77
C LYS A 130 -1.27 -19.24 10.78
N ASP A 131 -2.52 -19.61 11.06
CA ASP A 131 -2.98 -20.99 11.12
C ASP A 131 -3.10 -21.66 9.73
N GLU A 132 -3.15 -20.88 8.66
CA GLU A 132 -3.20 -21.35 7.26
C GLU A 132 -1.81 -21.43 6.61
N LEU A 133 -0.80 -20.82 7.23
CA LEU A 133 0.56 -20.76 6.70
C LEU A 133 1.41 -21.92 7.20
N THR A 134 2.22 -22.49 6.31
CA THR A 134 3.17 -23.53 6.70
C THR A 134 4.32 -22.93 7.50
N LYS A 135 4.93 -23.71 8.40
CA LYS A 135 6.08 -23.28 9.20
C LYS A 135 7.20 -22.65 8.35
N GLY A 136 7.54 -23.26 7.21
CA GLY A 136 8.59 -22.73 6.32
C GLY A 136 8.25 -21.38 5.67
N LYS A 137 6.95 -21.00 5.59
CA LYS A 137 6.53 -19.65 5.18
C LYS A 137 6.68 -18.67 6.33
N LEU A 138 6.21 -19.04 7.53
CA LEU A 138 6.36 -18.23 8.75
C LEU A 138 7.84 -17.92 9.03
N ASP A 139 8.70 -18.95 9.01
CA ASP A 139 10.15 -18.81 9.21
C ASP A 139 10.77 -17.82 8.20
N PHE A 140 10.38 -17.90 6.93
CA PHE A 140 10.87 -16.96 5.91
C PHE A 140 10.39 -15.53 6.17
N ILE A 141 9.12 -15.34 6.51
CA ILE A 141 8.54 -14.02 6.77
C ILE A 141 9.25 -13.37 7.96
N SER A 142 9.52 -14.15 9.00
CA SER A 142 10.31 -13.72 10.17
C SER A 142 11.74 -13.33 9.81
N GLU A 143 12.44 -14.17 9.05
CA GLU A 143 13.80 -13.87 8.55
C GLU A 143 13.80 -12.60 7.68
N TRP A 144 12.82 -12.47 6.79
CA TRP A 144 12.68 -11.31 5.90
C TRP A 144 12.46 -9.99 6.65
N MET A 145 11.75 -10.04 7.78
CA MET A 145 11.59 -8.89 8.68
C MET A 145 12.76 -8.67 9.64
N GLY A 146 13.60 -9.68 9.84
CA GLY A 146 14.64 -9.66 10.87
C GLY A 146 14.07 -9.71 12.30
N VAL A 147 12.89 -10.31 12.49
CA VAL A 147 12.24 -10.47 13.80
C VAL A 147 11.94 -11.93 14.03
N ASP A 148 12.11 -12.40 15.27
CA ASP A 148 11.88 -13.81 15.62
C ASP A 148 10.42 -14.23 15.38
N SER A 149 10.24 -15.45 14.87
CA SER A 149 8.91 -16.01 14.58
C SER A 149 8.03 -16.14 15.80
N SER A 150 8.59 -16.42 16.99
CA SER A 150 7.79 -16.50 18.21
C SER A 150 7.27 -15.13 18.62
N ILE A 151 7.97 -14.04 18.29
CA ILE A 151 7.54 -12.67 18.61
C ILE A 151 6.49 -12.19 17.62
N LEU A 152 6.62 -12.56 16.34
CA LEU A 152 5.71 -12.10 15.28
C LEU A 152 4.37 -12.84 15.26
N PHE A 153 4.35 -14.11 15.66
CA PHE A 153 3.19 -14.99 15.47
C PHE A 153 2.64 -15.63 16.75
N ASP A 154 3.15 -15.28 17.94
CA ASP A 154 2.50 -15.68 19.22
C ASP A 154 1.05 -15.20 19.29
#